data_AF-A3TQP8-F1
#
_entry.id   AF-A3TQP8-F1
#
_cell.length_a   1.000
_cell.length_b   1.000
_cell.length_c   1.000
_cell.angle_alpha   90.00
_cell.angle_beta   90.00
_cell.angle_gamma   90.00
#
_symmetry.space_group_name_H-M   'P 1'
#
loop_
_entity.id
_entity.type
_entity.pdbx_description
1 polymer ?
#
loop_
_entity_poly.entity_id
_entity_poly.type
_entity_poly.pdbx_seq_one_letter_code
_entity_poly.pdbx_strand_id
1 'polypeptide(L)'
;MKVVLLSTRRLRAHMIDTSRAELGLDPGDAQDLTVVTWNPPIGRLRVAQHLVVGPILSPTGKVRFARVDPVEQAPPETTSSPADDATAPDVAVADPADDASIEDDSFADPEDRDDQDDQDDAAVVRTGTRRVGHAVKWRANRARLSVQGHPVAQRIGASTKVRRLRAAITPGGLATHFALGCSRSPVVRRAVEGADLVVALDQNSQRAAWLLARRIAGPDVVVGIPAGARLVALKRDGGLS
;
A
#
# COMPACT_ATOMS: atom_id res chain seq x y z
N MET A 1 6.99 2.29 -18.99
CA MET A 1 5.61 2.84 -18.95
C MET A 1 5.11 2.74 -17.53
N LYS A 2 4.79 3.87 -16.87
CA LYS A 2 4.41 3.91 -15.45
C LYS A 2 2.96 3.50 -15.23
N VAL A 3 2.76 2.43 -14.47
CA VAL A 3 1.44 1.85 -14.21
C VAL A 3 1.12 1.87 -12.72
N VAL A 4 -0.08 2.33 -12.37
CA VAL A 4 -0.60 2.34 -11.00
C VAL A 4 -1.73 1.33 -10.87
N LEU A 5 -1.58 0.33 -10.00
CA LEU A 5 -2.62 -0.65 -9.70
C LEU A 5 -3.37 -0.26 -8.42
N LEU A 6 -4.70 -0.20 -8.49
CA LEU A 6 -5.56 0.07 -7.35
C LEU A 6 -6.31 -1.20 -6.92
N SER A 7 -6.13 -1.63 -5.67
CA SER A 7 -6.89 -2.77 -5.13
C SER A 7 -7.32 -2.59 -3.68
N THR A 8 -8.51 -3.08 -3.33
CA THR A 8 -8.92 -3.20 -1.93
C THR A 8 -8.58 -4.57 -1.31
N ARG A 9 -8.11 -5.51 -2.13
CA ARG A 9 -7.78 -6.87 -1.68
C ARG A 9 -6.42 -6.92 -0.99
N ARG A 10 -6.17 -8.03 -0.28
CA ARG A 10 -4.87 -8.32 0.32
C ARG A 10 -4.02 -9.04 -0.72
N LEU A 11 -3.02 -8.36 -1.26
CA LEU A 11 -2.22 -8.86 -2.38
C LEU A 11 -1.06 -9.74 -1.89
N ARG A 12 -0.74 -10.75 -2.71
CA ARG A 12 0.44 -11.62 -2.60
C ARG A 12 1.35 -11.34 -3.80
N ALA A 13 2.64 -11.68 -3.69
CA ALA A 13 3.61 -11.49 -4.78
C ALA A 13 3.13 -12.09 -6.12
N HIS A 14 2.71 -13.36 -6.13
CA HIS A 14 2.25 -14.01 -7.36
C HIS A 14 1.07 -13.30 -8.03
N MET A 15 0.17 -12.66 -7.26
CA MET A 15 -0.96 -11.93 -7.85
C MET A 15 -0.50 -10.69 -8.63
N ILE A 16 0.55 -10.03 -8.14
CA ILE A 16 1.18 -8.91 -8.85
C ILE A 16 1.90 -9.42 -10.09
N ASP A 17 2.63 -10.54 -9.99
CA ASP A 17 3.34 -11.12 -11.13
C ASP A 17 2.37 -11.58 -12.23
N THR A 18 1.26 -12.23 -11.86
CA THR A 18 0.16 -12.53 -12.79
C THR A 18 -0.42 -11.26 -13.40
N SER A 19 -0.68 -10.24 -12.59
CA SER A 19 -1.23 -8.98 -13.10
C SER A 19 -0.27 -8.29 -14.07
N ARG A 20 1.04 -8.37 -13.82
CA ARG A 20 2.09 -7.82 -14.69
C ARG A 20 2.12 -8.56 -16.03
N ALA A 21 2.15 -9.89 -15.98
CA ALA A 21 2.15 -10.73 -17.17
C ALA A 21 0.88 -10.53 -18.01
N GLU A 22 -0.30 -10.49 -17.38
CA GLU A 22 -1.57 -10.28 -18.08
C GLU A 22 -1.71 -8.86 -18.66
N LEU A 23 -1.07 -7.85 -18.06
CA LEU A 23 -0.98 -6.51 -18.65
C LEU A 23 0.00 -6.44 -19.83
N GLY A 24 0.79 -7.50 -20.06
CA GLY A 24 1.85 -7.50 -21.06
C GLY A 24 3.02 -6.61 -20.68
N LEU A 25 3.30 -6.44 -19.39
CA LEU A 25 4.46 -5.70 -18.89
C LEU A 25 5.65 -6.65 -18.73
N ASP A 26 6.83 -6.21 -19.15
CA ASP A 26 8.03 -7.03 -19.07
C ASP A 26 8.53 -7.13 -17.62
N PRO A 27 9.30 -8.18 -17.25
CA PRO A 27 9.86 -8.28 -15.91
C PRO A 27 10.72 -7.07 -15.50
N GLY A 28 11.39 -6.44 -16.47
CA GLY A 28 12.15 -5.20 -16.29
C GLY A 28 11.29 -3.97 -15.95
N ASP A 29 10.01 -3.97 -16.33
CA ASP A 29 9.06 -2.87 -16.05
C ASP A 29 8.56 -2.88 -14.59
N ALA A 30 9.06 -3.78 -13.75
CA ALA A 30 8.69 -3.80 -12.33
C ALA A 30 9.05 -2.49 -11.60
N GLN A 31 10.04 -1.75 -12.10
CA GLN A 31 10.43 -0.41 -11.61
C GLN A 31 9.42 0.70 -11.97
N ASP A 32 8.50 0.41 -12.88
CA ASP A 32 7.46 1.34 -13.31
C ASP A 32 6.09 1.00 -12.69
N LEU A 33 6.01 -0.07 -11.89
CA LEU A 33 4.76 -0.53 -11.28
C LEU A 33 4.60 0.01 -9.86
N THR A 34 3.60 0.86 -9.64
CA THR A 34 3.17 1.29 -8.32
C THR A 34 1.86 0.63 -7.92
N VAL A 35 1.76 0.14 -6.70
CA VAL A 35 0.56 -0.52 -6.18
C VAL A 35 -0.03 0.31 -5.05
N VAL A 36 -1.34 0.52 -5.06
CA VAL A 36 -2.07 1.20 -3.98
C VAL A 36 -3.14 0.27 -3.45
N THR A 37 -3.03 -0.10 -2.16
CA THR A 37 -3.97 -1.03 -1.54
C THR A 37 -4.67 -0.50 -0.30
N TRP A 38 -5.84 -1.09 0.00
CA TRP A 38 -6.50 -0.86 1.29
C TRP A 38 -5.83 -1.64 2.44
N ASN A 39 -5.37 -2.86 2.15
CA ASN A 39 -4.80 -3.78 3.13
C ASN A 39 -3.29 -3.92 2.93
N PRO A 40 -2.50 -4.10 4.01
CA PRO A 40 -1.08 -4.43 3.88
C PRO A 40 -0.90 -5.78 3.16
N PRO A 41 0.19 -5.94 2.39
CA PRO A 41 0.41 -7.14 1.59
C PRO A 41 0.66 -8.36 2.47
N ILE A 42 0.57 -9.55 1.88
CA ILE A 42 1.09 -10.79 2.47
C ILE A 42 2.48 -11.00 1.85
N GLY A 43 3.52 -10.77 2.65
CA GLY A 43 4.89 -10.82 2.20
C GLY A 43 5.35 -9.54 1.51
N ARG A 44 6.55 -9.60 0.92
CA ARG A 44 7.14 -8.52 0.13
C ARG A 44 6.58 -8.56 -1.29
N LEU A 45 6.38 -7.39 -1.90
CA LEU A 45 5.96 -7.25 -3.28
C LEU A 45 7.14 -6.78 -4.14
N ARG A 46 7.24 -7.32 -5.36
CA ARG A 46 8.24 -6.93 -6.38
C ARG A 46 7.67 -5.79 -7.24
N VAL A 47 7.68 -4.59 -6.69
CA VAL A 47 7.10 -3.39 -7.30
C VAL A 47 8.01 -2.21 -7.01
N ALA A 48 7.89 -1.10 -7.73
CA ALA A 48 8.65 0.11 -7.41
C ALA A 48 8.21 0.72 -6.08
N GLN A 49 6.89 0.75 -5.87
CA GLN A 49 6.29 1.36 -4.70
C GLN A 49 4.99 0.66 -4.32
N HIS A 50 4.78 0.43 -3.02
CA HIS A 50 3.52 -0.05 -2.49
C HIS A 50 2.97 0.91 -1.43
N LEU A 51 1.85 1.54 -1.75
CA LEU A 51 1.14 2.49 -0.90
C LEU A 51 -0.07 1.82 -0.23
N VAL A 52 -0.17 1.89 1.10
CA VAL A 52 -1.32 1.39 1.84
C VAL A 52 -2.18 2.54 2.35
N VAL A 53 -3.43 2.55 1.92
CA VAL A 53 -4.45 3.55 2.17
C VAL A 53 -5.59 2.88 2.93
N GLY A 54 -5.57 2.87 4.26
CA GLY A 54 -6.51 2.08 5.08
C GLY A 54 -7.06 2.82 6.31
N PRO A 55 -8.09 2.27 6.98
CA PRO A 55 -8.84 2.92 8.05
C PRO A 55 -8.12 2.83 9.41
N ILE A 56 -7.17 1.90 9.53
CA ILE A 56 -6.29 1.73 10.70
C ILE A 56 -5.27 2.88 10.76
N LEU A 57 -5.15 3.65 9.68
CA LEU A 57 -4.23 4.78 9.59
C LEU A 57 -5.04 6.05 9.90
N SER A 58 -4.69 6.65 11.04
CA SER A 58 -5.17 7.87 11.71
C SER A 58 -6.13 8.82 10.96
N PRO A 59 -6.97 9.60 11.67
CA PRO A 59 -7.80 10.67 11.09
C PRO A 59 -7.02 11.74 10.29
N THR A 60 -5.69 11.69 10.29
CA THR A 60 -4.80 12.50 9.46
C THR A 60 -4.58 11.93 8.04
N GLY A 61 -5.09 10.74 7.70
CA GLY A 61 -5.02 10.18 6.35
C GLY A 61 -3.60 9.85 5.88
N LYS A 62 -2.67 9.59 6.81
CA LYS A 62 -1.27 9.28 6.48
C LYS A 62 -1.19 7.93 5.75
N VAL A 63 -0.73 7.95 4.51
CA VAL A 63 -0.38 6.76 3.74
C VAL A 63 0.90 6.17 4.28
N ARG A 64 0.94 4.83 4.40
CA ARG A 64 2.17 4.12 4.72
C ARG A 64 2.74 3.49 3.47
N PHE A 65 4.06 3.57 3.35
CA PHE A 65 4.81 2.72 2.43
C PHE A 65 4.87 1.31 3.04
N ALA A 66 4.44 0.30 2.29
CA ALA A 66 4.63 -1.08 2.69
C ALA A 66 6.05 -1.55 2.38
N ARG A 67 6.46 -2.68 2.97
CA ARG A 67 7.74 -3.31 2.69
C ARG A 67 7.74 -3.84 1.25
N VAL A 68 8.63 -3.29 0.44
CA VAL A 68 8.82 -3.61 -0.97
C VAL A 68 10.21 -4.23 -1.10
N ASP A 69 10.34 -5.30 -1.90
CA ASP A 69 11.66 -5.76 -2.30
C ASP A 69 12.14 -4.84 -3.41
N PRO A 70 13.33 -4.20 -3.27
CA PRO A 70 13.91 -3.52 -4.40
C PRO A 70 14.05 -4.53 -5.54
N VAL A 71 13.60 -4.13 -6.74
CA VAL A 71 13.77 -4.94 -7.94
C VAL A 71 15.26 -4.98 -8.23
N GLU A 72 15.92 -6.03 -7.75
CA GLU A 72 17.31 -6.32 -8.06
C GLU A 72 17.38 -6.62 -9.55
N GLN A 73 18.01 -5.73 -10.31
CA GLN A 73 18.28 -5.97 -11.72
C GLN A 73 19.26 -7.13 -11.77
N ALA A 74 18.80 -8.30 -12.21
CA ALA A 74 19.72 -9.34 -12.62
C ALA A 74 20.63 -8.72 -13.70
N PRO A 75 21.96 -8.70 -13.50
CA PRO A 75 22.88 -8.23 -14.54
C PRO A 75 22.61 -9.06 -15.80
N PRO A 76 22.76 -8.48 -17.01
CA PRO A 76 22.47 -9.20 -18.24
C PRO A 76 23.30 -10.49 -18.24
N GLU A 77 22.61 -11.62 -18.22
CA GLU A 77 23.25 -12.92 -18.37
C GLU A 77 23.90 -12.93 -19.75
N THR A 78 25.23 -12.78 -19.77
CA THR A 78 26.06 -13.10 -20.91
C THR A 78 25.82 -14.58 -21.19
N THR A 79 24.97 -14.89 -22.16
CA THR A 79 24.77 -16.24 -22.68
C THR A 79 26.09 -16.76 -23.24
N SER A 80 26.91 -17.36 -22.39
CA SER A 80 27.97 -18.27 -22.79
C SER A 80 27.32 -19.64 -22.96
N SER A 81 27.29 -20.09 -24.20
CA SER A 81 26.81 -21.40 -24.63
C SER A 81 27.47 -22.52 -23.81
N PRO A 82 26.72 -23.46 -23.20
CA PRO A 82 27.33 -24.62 -22.58
C PRO A 82 27.59 -25.70 -23.62
N ALA A 83 28.87 -26.04 -23.79
CA ALA A 83 29.29 -27.31 -24.35
C ALA A 83 29.11 -28.39 -23.27
N ASP A 84 28.35 -29.41 -23.64
CA ASP A 84 28.47 -30.83 -23.31
C ASP A 84 29.53 -31.21 -22.26
N ASP A 85 29.10 -31.70 -21.09
CA ASP A 85 29.71 -32.89 -20.49
C ASP A 85 28.76 -33.57 -19.50
N ALA A 86 28.72 -34.89 -19.58
CA ALA A 86 27.86 -35.79 -18.82
C ALA A 86 28.62 -36.35 -17.63
N THR A 87 28.01 -36.38 -16.43
CA THR A 87 28.28 -37.40 -15.38
C THR A 87 27.17 -37.36 -14.31
N ALA A 88 26.66 -38.53 -13.94
CA ALA A 88 25.82 -38.84 -12.78
C ALA A 88 26.45 -40.07 -12.07
N PRO A 89 25.99 -40.55 -10.89
CA PRO A 89 25.38 -39.93 -9.70
C PRO A 89 26.09 -40.37 -8.38
N ASP A 90 25.43 -40.18 -7.21
CA ASP A 90 25.69 -40.82 -5.88
C ASP A 90 26.64 -40.00 -4.95
N VAL A 91 26.53 -39.80 -3.61
CA VAL A 91 26.03 -40.57 -2.45
C VAL A 91 25.83 -39.60 -1.23
N ALA A 92 24.88 -39.94 -0.34
CA ALA A 92 24.79 -39.77 1.14
C ALA A 92 24.81 -38.43 1.92
N VAL A 93 23.76 -38.29 2.76
CA VAL A 93 23.71 -38.15 4.24
C VAL A 93 24.73 -37.22 4.93
N ALA A 94 24.22 -36.16 5.58
CA ALA A 94 24.55 -35.81 6.97
C ALA A 94 23.57 -34.78 7.55
N ASP A 95 22.97 -35.15 8.66
CA ASP A 95 22.23 -34.32 9.62
C ASP A 95 23.25 -33.57 10.51
N PRO A 96 23.01 -32.32 10.90
CA PRO A 96 23.48 -31.89 12.22
C PRO A 96 22.39 -31.20 13.04
N ALA A 97 22.12 -31.81 14.19
CA ALA A 97 21.63 -31.14 15.39
C ALA A 97 22.80 -30.46 16.12
N ASP A 98 22.60 -29.21 16.56
CA ASP A 98 23.17 -28.55 17.75
C ASP A 98 22.62 -27.11 17.75
N ASP A 99 21.73 -26.73 18.67
CA ASP A 99 21.96 -26.30 20.06
C ASP A 99 22.78 -25.00 20.18
N ALA A 100 22.08 -23.89 20.44
CA ALA A 100 22.62 -22.68 21.07
C ALA A 100 21.47 -21.71 21.42
N SER A 101 21.04 -21.82 22.67
CA SER A 101 20.73 -20.72 23.60
C SER A 101 20.97 -19.28 23.11
N ILE A 102 19.92 -18.45 23.17
CA ILE A 102 20.06 -17.00 23.40
C ILE A 102 19.03 -16.54 24.43
N GLU A 103 19.57 -15.80 25.38
CA GLU A 103 19.05 -15.38 26.66
C GLU A 103 17.95 -14.31 26.56
N ASP A 104 17.09 -14.39 27.56
CA ASP A 104 16.20 -13.38 28.09
C ASP A 104 17.04 -12.24 28.70
N ASP A 105 16.99 -11.02 28.15
CA ASP A 105 17.00 -9.81 28.98
C ASP A 105 16.80 -8.50 28.18
N SER A 106 16.39 -7.48 28.93
CA SER A 106 16.34 -6.05 28.57
C SER A 106 15.00 -5.50 28.08
N PHE A 107 14.12 -5.35 29.08
CA PHE A 107 13.30 -4.16 29.22
C PHE A 107 14.19 -2.89 29.15
N ALA A 108 13.93 -2.03 28.16
CA ALA A 108 14.41 -0.66 28.12
C ALA A 108 13.23 0.31 28.04
N ASP A 109 13.20 1.18 29.03
CA ASP A 109 12.29 2.27 29.34
C ASP A 109 12.20 3.32 28.21
N PRO A 110 11.02 3.83 27.83
CA PRO A 110 10.91 4.92 26.88
C PRO A 110 11.04 6.27 27.60
N GLU A 111 12.28 6.75 27.76
CA GLU A 111 12.52 8.15 28.13
C GLU A 111 12.12 9.10 26.98
N ASP A 112 11.21 10.00 27.35
CA ASP A 112 11.03 11.38 26.93
C ASP A 112 11.93 11.88 25.77
N ARG A 113 11.28 12.08 24.62
CA ARG A 113 11.73 13.07 23.62
C ARG A 113 10.63 14.08 23.41
N ASP A 114 10.66 15.08 24.29
CA ASP A 114 9.94 16.33 24.18
C ASP A 114 10.47 17.17 23.00
N ASP A 115 9.49 17.67 22.23
CA ASP A 115 9.36 19.06 21.80
C ASP A 115 10.59 19.81 21.29
N GLN A 116 10.83 19.73 19.98
CA GLN A 116 11.38 20.84 19.21
C GLN A 116 10.67 20.91 17.85
N ASP A 117 9.72 21.84 17.75
CA ASP A 117 9.58 22.79 16.63
C ASP A 117 8.31 23.63 16.84
N ASP A 118 8.39 24.91 16.46
CA ASP A 118 7.37 25.97 16.49
C ASP A 118 7.51 27.02 17.62
N GLN A 119 8.73 27.53 17.82
CA GLN A 119 8.90 28.95 18.16
C GLN A 119 9.01 29.74 16.85
N ASP A 120 7.90 30.35 16.45
CA ASP A 120 7.80 31.69 15.85
C ASP A 120 6.49 31.79 15.08
N ASP A 121 5.45 32.34 15.73
CA ASP A 121 4.60 33.35 15.08
C ASP A 121 3.57 33.93 16.05
N ALA A 122 3.71 35.25 16.24
CA ALA A 122 2.76 36.25 16.70
C ALA A 122 1.50 35.77 17.46
N ALA A 123 1.40 36.25 18.70
CA ALA A 123 0.25 36.18 19.58
C ALA A 123 -1.01 36.87 18.99
N VAL A 124 -1.65 36.25 18.00
CA VAL A 124 -3.05 36.49 17.72
C VAL A 124 -3.82 35.82 18.85
N VAL A 125 -4.57 36.59 19.63
CA VAL A 125 -5.48 36.08 20.68
C VAL A 125 -6.48 35.14 20.02
N ARG A 126 -6.16 33.84 19.98
CA ARG A 126 -6.97 32.80 19.37
C ARG A 126 -8.23 32.61 20.23
N THR A 127 -9.32 33.24 19.78
CA THR A 127 -10.66 33.25 20.37
C THR A 127 -11.17 31.85 20.76
N GLY A 128 -11.90 31.78 21.87
CA GLY A 128 -12.16 30.57 22.67
C GLY A 128 -12.87 29.40 21.98
N THR A 129 -13.55 29.61 20.86
CA THR A 129 -14.25 28.53 20.13
C THR A 129 -13.29 27.51 19.52
N ARG A 130 -12.13 27.97 19.01
CA ARG A 130 -11.08 27.07 18.50
C ARG A 130 -10.43 26.25 19.62
N ARG A 131 -10.31 26.82 20.83
CA ARG A 131 -9.80 26.09 22.02
C ARG A 131 -10.77 25.02 22.48
N VAL A 132 -12.07 25.30 22.50
CA VAL A 132 -13.10 24.30 22.84
C VAL A 132 -13.11 23.17 21.82
N GLY A 133 -13.05 23.48 20.52
CA GLY A 133 -12.94 22.46 19.47
C GLY A 133 -11.68 21.60 19.61
N HIS A 134 -10.54 22.21 19.95
CA HIS A 134 -9.29 21.50 20.19
C HIS A 134 -9.37 20.60 21.44
N ALA A 135 -9.96 21.10 22.53
CA ALA A 135 -10.14 20.32 23.77
C ALA A 135 -11.08 19.13 23.56
N VAL A 136 -12.19 19.32 22.85
CA VAL A 136 -13.12 18.22 22.49
C VAL A 136 -12.42 17.20 21.61
N LYS A 137 -11.69 17.64 20.58
CA LYS A 137 -10.90 16.77 19.71
C LYS A 137 -9.84 16.00 20.48
N TRP A 138 -9.13 16.64 21.41
CA TRP A 138 -8.13 16.00 22.25
C TRP A 138 -8.74 14.95 23.18
N ARG A 139 -9.87 15.28 23.84
CA ARG A 139 -10.58 14.33 24.72
C ARG A 139 -11.12 13.13 23.93
N ALA A 140 -11.69 13.37 22.74
CA ALA A 140 -12.16 12.32 21.85
C ALA A 140 -11.00 11.42 21.36
N ASN A 141 -9.86 12.02 21.00
CA ASN A 141 -8.66 11.27 20.61
C ASN A 141 -8.08 10.47 21.78
N ARG A 142 -8.02 11.04 22.99
CA ARG A 142 -7.54 10.36 24.19
C ARG A 142 -8.41 9.15 24.52
N ALA A 143 -9.73 9.33 24.57
CA ALA A 143 -10.67 8.23 24.77
C ALA A 143 -10.53 7.15 23.69
N ARG A 144 -10.40 7.56 22.42
CA ARG A 144 -10.18 6.64 21.31
C ARG A 144 -8.87 5.85 21.46
N LEU A 145 -7.78 6.51 21.82
CA LEU A 145 -6.46 5.87 22.00
C LEU A 145 -6.49 4.88 23.17
N SER A 146 -7.12 5.24 24.29
CA SER A 146 -7.31 4.34 25.44
C SER A 146 -8.12 3.08 25.08
N VAL A 147 -9.10 3.21 24.19
CA VAL A 147 -9.94 2.08 23.74
C VAL A 147 -9.23 1.23 22.68
N GLN A 148 -8.34 1.82 21.87
CA GLN A 148 -7.70 1.13 20.74
C GLN A 148 -6.77 -0.02 21.17
N GLY A 149 -6.15 0.08 22.34
CA GLY A 149 -5.31 -0.98 22.93
C GLY A 149 -6.07 -2.01 23.75
N HIS A 150 -7.36 -1.79 24.05
CA HIS A 150 -8.07 -2.64 24.99
C HIS A 150 -8.53 -3.96 24.33
N PRO A 151 -8.19 -5.14 24.88
CA PRO A 151 -8.46 -6.44 24.23
C PRO A 151 -9.96 -6.69 24.00
N VAL A 152 -10.81 -6.21 24.90
CA VAL A 152 -12.28 -6.29 24.75
C VAL A 152 -12.77 -5.40 23.60
N ALA A 153 -12.20 -4.21 23.43
CA ALA A 153 -12.59 -3.31 22.35
C ALA A 153 -12.13 -3.84 20.99
N GLN A 154 -10.96 -4.48 20.92
CA GLN A 154 -10.50 -5.19 19.73
C GLN A 154 -11.40 -6.37 19.38
N ARG A 155 -11.82 -7.17 20.38
CA ARG A 155 -12.75 -8.31 20.20
C ARG A 155 -14.14 -7.85 19.72
N ILE A 156 -14.68 -6.79 20.32
CA ILE A 156 -15.97 -6.20 19.92
C ILE A 156 -15.86 -5.58 18.52
N GLY A 157 -14.77 -4.86 18.22
CA GLY A 157 -14.52 -4.28 16.90
C GLY A 157 -14.39 -5.31 15.78
N ALA A 158 -13.87 -6.50 16.10
CA ALA A 158 -13.78 -7.61 15.16
C ALA A 158 -15.14 -8.30 14.90
N SER A 159 -16.12 -8.13 15.80
CA SER A 159 -17.45 -8.76 15.71
C SER A 159 -18.18 -8.41 14.42
N THR A 160 -18.80 -9.42 13.82
CA THR A 160 -19.61 -9.31 12.59
C THR A 160 -20.75 -8.30 12.74
N LYS A 161 -21.36 -8.21 13.93
CA LYS A 161 -22.46 -7.27 14.20
C LYS A 161 -21.99 -5.81 14.18
N VAL A 162 -20.86 -5.52 14.82
CA VAL A 162 -20.25 -4.17 14.83
C VAL A 162 -19.76 -3.80 13.43
N ARG A 163 -19.23 -4.77 12.67
CA ARG A 163 -18.83 -4.56 11.27
C ARG A 163 -20.01 -4.22 10.37
N ARG A 164 -21.14 -4.93 10.52
CA ARG A 164 -22.40 -4.65 9.80
C ARG A 164 -22.97 -3.29 10.17
N LEU A 165 -23.00 -2.97 11.46
CA LEU A 165 -23.48 -1.67 11.94
C LEU A 165 -22.60 -0.53 11.43
N ARG A 166 -21.27 -0.67 11.47
CA ARG A 166 -20.35 0.33 10.92
C ARG A 166 -20.53 0.49 9.41
N ALA A 167 -20.77 -0.59 8.68
CA ALA A 167 -21.08 -0.54 7.25
C ALA A 167 -22.44 0.13 6.97
N ALA A 168 -23.43 -0.02 7.85
CA ALA A 168 -24.73 0.63 7.74
C ALA A 168 -24.69 2.13 8.12
N ILE A 169 -23.88 2.50 9.11
CA ILE A 169 -23.77 3.88 9.62
C ILE A 169 -22.81 4.72 8.77
N THR A 170 -21.84 4.11 8.09
CA THR A 170 -20.88 4.85 7.26
C THR A 170 -21.33 4.81 5.79
N PRO A 171 -22.01 5.85 5.28
CA PRO A 171 -22.54 5.83 3.93
C PRO A 171 -21.42 5.58 2.91
N GLY A 172 -21.59 4.54 2.09
CA GLY A 172 -20.72 4.25 0.95
C GLY A 172 -19.66 3.16 1.14
N GLY A 173 -19.54 2.56 2.34
CA GLY A 173 -18.75 1.33 2.56
C GLY A 173 -17.25 1.41 2.19
N LEU A 174 -16.63 0.24 1.98
CA LEU A 174 -15.20 0.10 1.70
C LEU A 174 -14.76 0.91 0.47
N ALA A 175 -15.52 0.82 -0.62
CA ALA A 175 -15.22 1.54 -1.86
C ALA A 175 -15.12 3.06 -1.65
N THR A 176 -16.02 3.64 -0.85
CA THR A 176 -16.01 5.08 -0.58
C THR A 176 -14.84 5.48 0.30
N HIS A 177 -14.52 4.68 1.33
CA HIS A 177 -13.36 4.98 2.17
C HIS A 177 -12.05 4.87 1.42
N PHE A 178 -11.87 3.82 0.61
CA PHE A 178 -10.68 3.67 -0.21
C PHE A 178 -10.56 4.83 -1.20
N ALA A 179 -11.64 5.18 -1.88
CA ALA A 179 -11.68 6.31 -2.80
C ALA A 179 -11.35 7.65 -2.13
N LEU A 180 -11.89 7.91 -0.93
CA LEU A 180 -11.56 9.11 -0.14
C LEU A 180 -10.10 9.10 0.32
N GLY A 181 -9.58 7.95 0.75
CA GLY A 181 -8.19 7.81 1.16
C GLY A 181 -7.22 8.09 0.00
N CYS A 182 -7.49 7.53 -1.18
CA CYS A 182 -6.71 7.79 -2.38
C CYS A 182 -6.79 9.27 -2.78
N SER A 183 -7.99 9.85 -2.78
CA SER A 183 -8.22 11.24 -3.20
C SER A 183 -7.62 12.29 -2.25
N ARG A 184 -7.46 11.95 -0.96
CA ARG A 184 -6.94 12.86 0.06
C ARG A 184 -5.44 12.70 0.29
N SER A 185 -4.83 11.62 -0.21
CA SER A 185 -3.41 11.37 -0.01
C SER A 185 -2.56 12.13 -1.03
N PRO A 186 -1.67 13.04 -0.59
CA PRO A 186 -0.72 13.68 -1.49
C PRO A 186 0.24 12.68 -2.14
N VAL A 187 0.58 11.60 -1.44
CA VAL A 187 1.51 10.57 -1.94
C VAL A 187 0.86 9.78 -3.08
N VAL A 188 -0.41 9.37 -2.92
CA VAL A 188 -1.15 8.69 -3.99
C VAL A 188 -1.36 9.62 -5.18
N ARG A 189 -1.67 10.89 -4.91
CA ARG A 189 -1.80 11.91 -5.95
C ARG A 189 -0.52 12.04 -6.80
N ARG A 190 0.65 12.18 -6.16
CA ARG A 190 1.95 12.25 -6.89
C ARG A 190 2.24 10.99 -7.70
N ALA A 191 1.94 9.81 -7.13
CA ALA A 191 2.12 8.55 -7.84
C ALA A 191 1.25 8.46 -9.10
N VAL A 192 0.02 9.00 -9.05
CA VAL A 192 -0.92 9.01 -10.18
C VAL A 192 -0.60 10.12 -11.20
N GLU A 193 -0.18 11.30 -10.76
CA GLU A 193 0.22 12.41 -11.64
C GLU A 193 1.39 12.04 -12.58
N GLY A 194 2.29 11.17 -12.14
CA GLY A 194 3.40 10.69 -12.95
C GLY A 194 3.13 9.37 -13.70
N ALA A 195 1.88 8.87 -13.71
CA ALA A 195 1.54 7.59 -14.31
C ALA A 195 0.99 7.75 -15.74
N ASP A 196 1.26 6.76 -16.58
CA ASP A 196 0.67 6.65 -17.92
C ASP A 196 -0.69 5.94 -17.88
N LEU A 197 -0.88 5.05 -16.89
CA LEU A 197 -2.05 4.18 -16.76
C LEU A 197 -2.38 3.90 -15.29
N VAL A 198 -3.66 3.98 -14.95
CA VAL A 198 -4.22 3.57 -13.66
C VAL A 198 -5.23 2.44 -13.87
N VAL A 199 -5.03 1.29 -13.22
CA VAL A 199 -5.87 0.10 -13.35
C VAL A 199 -6.59 -0.20 -12.05
N ALA A 200 -7.93 -0.22 -12.07
CA ALA A 200 -8.73 -0.73 -10.95
C ALA A 200 -8.86 -2.25 -11.02
N LEU A 201 -8.25 -2.97 -10.06
CA LEU A 201 -8.23 -4.44 -10.04
C LEU A 201 -9.51 -5.09 -9.49
N ASP A 202 -10.32 -4.37 -8.70
CA ASP A 202 -11.54 -4.91 -8.12
C ASP A 202 -12.67 -3.88 -8.05
N GLN A 203 -13.89 -4.36 -7.85
CA GLN A 203 -15.08 -3.52 -7.85
C GLN A 203 -15.01 -2.36 -6.84
N ASN A 204 -14.37 -2.55 -5.68
CA ASN A 204 -14.28 -1.49 -4.69
C ASN A 204 -13.22 -0.43 -5.04
N SER A 205 -12.25 -0.74 -5.92
CA SER A 205 -11.26 0.23 -6.38
C SER A 205 -11.72 1.08 -7.56
N GLN A 206 -12.80 0.69 -8.26
CA GLN A 206 -13.35 1.44 -9.40
C GLN A 206 -13.74 2.88 -9.05
N ARG A 207 -14.38 3.08 -7.88
CA ARG A 207 -14.75 4.43 -7.44
C ARG A 207 -13.52 5.31 -7.18
N ALA A 208 -12.44 4.74 -6.66
CA ALA A 208 -11.19 5.45 -6.46
C ALA A 208 -10.57 5.87 -7.79
N ALA A 209 -10.51 4.94 -8.75
CA ALA A 209 -10.02 5.18 -10.10
C ALA A 209 -10.80 6.32 -10.78
N TRP A 210 -12.13 6.26 -10.77
CA TRP A 210 -12.98 7.31 -11.36
C TRP A 210 -12.77 8.68 -10.72
N LEU A 211 -12.66 8.75 -9.38
CA LEU A 211 -12.40 10.03 -8.71
C LEU A 211 -11.01 10.60 -9.04
N LEU A 212 -10.00 9.74 -9.17
CA LEU A 212 -8.65 10.16 -9.56
C LEU A 212 -8.64 10.68 -11.00
N ALA A 213 -9.27 9.98 -11.94
CA ALA A 213 -9.41 10.40 -13.34
C ALA A 213 -10.01 11.80 -13.50
N ARG A 214 -11.00 12.14 -12.66
CA ARG A 214 -11.65 13.46 -12.68
C ARG A 214 -10.82 14.59 -12.10
N ARG A 215 -9.80 14.27 -11.29
CA ARG A 215 -9.01 15.25 -10.53
C ARG A 215 -7.60 15.43 -11.07
N ILE A 216 -7.07 14.41 -11.73
CA ILE A 216 -5.70 14.35 -12.21
C ILE A 216 -5.79 14.11 -13.71
N ALA A 217 -5.38 15.09 -14.50
CA ALA A 217 -5.23 14.96 -15.94
C ALA A 217 -3.95 14.19 -16.27
N GLY A 218 -3.91 13.49 -17.41
CA GLY A 218 -2.73 12.75 -17.87
C GLY A 218 -2.95 11.24 -17.94
N PRO A 219 -3.13 10.52 -16.81
CA PRO A 219 -3.18 9.08 -16.83
C PRO A 219 -4.48 8.56 -17.45
N ASP A 220 -4.36 7.53 -18.29
CA ASP A 220 -5.53 6.74 -18.71
C ASP A 220 -6.02 5.92 -17.53
N VAL A 221 -7.33 5.93 -17.28
CA VAL A 221 -7.91 5.19 -16.16
C VAL A 221 -8.83 4.10 -16.68
N VAL A 222 -8.51 2.85 -16.34
CA VAL A 222 -9.26 1.68 -16.80
C VAL A 222 -9.68 0.78 -15.66
N VAL A 223 -10.73 0.00 -15.94
CA VAL A 223 -11.29 -0.97 -15.01
C VAL A 223 -10.95 -2.37 -15.50
N GLY A 224 -10.21 -3.10 -14.67
CA GLY A 224 -9.81 -4.48 -14.93
C GLY A 224 -8.57 -4.61 -15.82
N ILE A 225 -7.90 -5.74 -15.67
CA ILE A 225 -6.66 -6.07 -16.38
C ILE A 225 -6.86 -6.17 -17.90
N PRO A 226 -7.91 -6.80 -18.44
CA PRO A 226 -8.07 -6.89 -19.90
C PRO A 226 -8.15 -5.54 -20.60
N ALA A 227 -8.72 -4.52 -19.94
CA ALA A 227 -8.75 -3.17 -20.49
C ALA A 227 -7.38 -2.49 -20.42
N GLY A 228 -6.64 -2.70 -19.33
CA GLY A 228 -5.26 -2.24 -19.19
C GLY A 228 -4.34 -2.86 -20.24
N ALA A 229 -4.42 -4.18 -20.45
CA ALA A 229 -3.60 -4.89 -21.42
C ALA A 229 -3.78 -4.34 -22.85
N ARG A 230 -5.03 -4.03 -23.24
CA ARG A 230 -5.31 -3.39 -24.54
C ARG A 230 -4.65 -2.02 -24.67
N LEU A 231 -4.70 -1.18 -23.63
CA LEU A 231 -4.05 0.12 -23.66
C LEU A 231 -2.51 0.02 -23.66
N VAL A 232 -1.96 -0.93 -22.91
CA VAL A 232 -0.50 -1.20 -22.92
C VAL A 232 -0.05 -1.62 -24.32
N ALA A 233 -0.78 -2.54 -24.96
CA ALA A 233 -0.50 -2.95 -26.34
C ALA A 233 -0.57 -1.76 -27.31
N LEU A 234 -1.66 -0.98 -27.26
CA LEU A 234 -1.82 0.22 -28.11
C LEU A 234 -0.66 1.22 -27.95
N LYS A 235 -0.27 1.52 -26.70
CA LYS A 235 0.84 2.44 -26.41
C LYS A 235 2.19 1.91 -26.87
N ARG A 236 2.43 0.59 -26.78
CA ARG A 236 3.67 -0.06 -27.23
C ARG A 236 3.77 -0.09 -28.76
N ASP A 237 2.65 -0.34 -29.44
CA ASP A 237 2.59 -0.39 -30.91
C ASP A 237 2.59 1.00 -31.57
N GLY A 238 2.64 2.07 -30.77
CA GLY A 238 2.75 3.45 -31.27
C GLY A 238 1.45 4.08 -31.76
N GLY A 239 0.25 3.59 -31.36
CA GLY A 239 -1.04 4.15 -31.77
C GLY A 239 -1.91 4.60 -30.58
N LEU A 240 -2.66 5.70 -30.59
CA LEU A 240 -3.05 6.66 -31.64
C LEU A 240 -2.36 8.03 -31.43
N SER A 241 -1.55 8.48 -32.38
CA SER A 241 -1.20 9.91 -32.54
C SER A 241 -2.27 10.66 -33.30
#